data_AF-A0A1L8DPD0-F1
#
_entry.id   AF-A0A1L8DPD0-F1
#
_cell.length_a   1.000
_cell.length_b   1.000
_cell.length_c   1.000
_cell.angle_alpha   90.00
_cell.angle_beta   90.00
_cell.angle_gamma   90.00
#
_symmetry.space_group_name_H-M   'P 1'
#
loop_
_entity.id
_entity.type
_entity.pdbx_description
1 polymer ?
#
loop_
_entity_poly.entity_id
_entity_poly.type
_entity_poly.pdbx_seq_one_letter_code
_entity_poly.pdbx_strand_id
1 'polypeptide(L)'
;IRNDYIRSEGYSLIVFFLILITIFLLVIQSRAEHPEKKCIQELGKTQSSCILHCEYNHYGFTDENYRITKKHMEKFRDVLIEYRSVPLSDKSKLFGHIRACGDRANAKKPKSTEDKCQKINDYHRCIVDEKFLTFNRYYLAVNKYDKTINV
;
A
#
# COMPACT_ATOMS: atom_id res chain seq x y z
N ILE A 1 14.83 21.45 52.27
CA ILE A 1 14.15 22.69 51.77
C ILE A 1 14.62 23.10 50.38
N ARG A 2 15.93 23.23 50.06
CA ARG A 2 16.37 23.61 48.70
C ARG A 2 16.32 22.46 47.65
N ASN A 3 16.34 21.20 48.11
CA ASN A 3 16.37 20.02 47.24
C ASN A 3 14.98 19.57 46.75
N ASP A 4 13.91 19.97 47.44
CA ASP A 4 12.53 19.59 47.10
C ASP A 4 11.91 20.52 46.04
N TYR A 5 12.35 21.78 46.00
CA TYR A 5 11.85 22.78 45.05
C TYR A 5 12.37 22.53 43.61
N ILE A 6 13.66 22.21 43.45
CA ILE A 6 14.27 21.85 42.15
C ILE A 6 13.64 20.56 41.60
N ARG A 7 13.28 19.63 42.50
CA ARG A 7 12.64 18.36 42.15
C ARG A 7 11.21 18.58 41.63
N SER A 8 10.45 19.50 42.23
CA SER A 8 9.09 19.86 41.80
C SER A 8 9.03 20.56 40.44
N GLU A 9 9.95 21.49 40.14
CA GLU A 9 10.01 22.16 38.83
C GLU A 9 10.46 21.23 37.71
N GLY A 10 11.39 20.31 38.00
CA GLY A 10 11.78 19.25 37.07
C GLY A 10 10.61 18.33 36.68
N TYR A 11 9.77 17.94 37.64
CA TYR A 11 8.56 17.15 37.35
C TYR A 11 7.53 17.94 36.53
N SER A 12 7.37 19.23 36.77
CA SER A 12 6.44 20.08 36.02
C SER A 12 6.84 20.23 34.54
N LEU A 13 8.13 20.45 34.28
CA LEU A 13 8.67 20.47 32.91
C LEU A 13 8.54 19.12 32.22
N ILE A 14 8.88 18.02 32.91
CA ILE A 14 8.75 16.66 32.35
C ILE A 14 7.29 16.36 31.98
N VAL A 15 6.34 16.69 32.86
CA VAL A 15 4.90 16.49 32.59
C VAL A 15 4.44 17.34 31.40
N PHE A 16 4.89 18.59 31.30
CA PHE A 16 4.58 19.44 30.14
C PHE A 16 5.14 18.89 28.82
N PHE A 17 6.39 18.41 28.81
CA PHE A 17 6.99 17.75 27.65
C PHE A 17 6.23 16.47 27.27
N LEU A 18 5.81 15.66 28.24
CA LEU A 18 5.01 14.46 27.98
C LEU A 18 3.64 14.80 27.37
N ILE A 19 2.99 15.88 27.81
CA ILE A 19 1.74 16.37 27.25
C ILE A 19 1.93 16.86 25.80
N LEU A 20 3.01 17.58 25.51
CA LEU A 20 3.30 18.01 24.14
C LEU A 20 3.58 16.82 23.21
N ILE A 21 4.29 15.81 23.68
CA ILE A 21 4.56 14.58 22.92
C ILE A 21 3.27 13.83 22.64
N THR A 22 2.37 13.67 23.63
CA THR A 22 1.09 12.98 23.40
C THR A 22 0.20 13.74 22.42
N ILE A 23 0.12 15.06 22.53
CA ILE A 23 -0.61 15.89 21.55
C ILE A 23 0.00 15.75 20.15
N PHE A 24 1.33 15.79 20.02
CA PHE A 24 2.00 15.65 18.73
C PHE A 24 1.77 14.27 18.09
N LEU A 25 1.84 13.20 18.89
CA LEU A 25 1.53 11.84 18.43
C LEU A 25 0.07 11.67 18.00
N LEU A 26 -0.87 12.29 18.72
CA LEU A 26 -2.30 12.28 18.35
C LEU A 26 -2.56 13.03 17.04
N VAL A 27 -1.90 14.17 16.81
CA VAL A 27 -2.03 14.95 15.58
C VAL A 27 -1.47 14.19 14.37
N ILE A 28 -0.38 13.43 14.53
CA ILE A 28 0.18 12.58 13.47
C ILE A 28 -0.80 11.46 13.11
N GLN A 29 -1.37 10.77 14.12
CA GLN A 29 -2.36 9.71 13.87
C GLN A 29 -3.65 10.24 13.24
N SER A 30 -4.07 11.47 13.55
CA SER A 30 -5.25 12.11 12.98
C SER A 30 -5.15 12.40 11.47
N ARG A 31 -3.95 12.36 10.88
CA ARG A 31 -3.74 12.59 9.44
C ARG A 31 -3.50 11.31 8.65
N ALA A 32 -3.51 10.17 9.31
CA ALA A 32 -3.44 8.87 8.65
C ALA A 32 -4.62 8.74 7.68
N GLU A 33 -4.29 8.68 6.39
CA GLU A 33 -5.27 8.44 5.33
C GLU A 33 -5.03 7.06 4.73
N HIS A 34 -6.05 6.44 4.14
CA HIS A 34 -5.87 5.18 3.42
C HIS A 34 -5.24 5.42 2.05
N PRO A 35 -4.39 4.49 1.56
CA PRO A 35 -3.72 4.61 0.27
C PRO A 35 -4.63 5.02 -0.90
N GLU A 36 -5.79 4.37 -1.08
CA GLU A 36 -6.74 4.72 -2.15
C GLU A 36 -7.09 6.22 -2.13
N LYS A 37 -7.50 6.72 -0.96
CA LYS A 37 -7.97 8.10 -0.81
C LYS A 37 -6.84 9.11 -1.01
N LYS A 38 -5.63 8.81 -0.51
CA LYS A 38 -4.45 9.66 -0.70
C LYS A 38 -4.05 9.74 -2.18
N CYS A 39 -3.95 8.60 -2.85
CA CYS A 39 -3.54 8.53 -4.25
C CYS A 39 -4.54 9.22 -5.18
N ILE A 40 -5.85 9.09 -4.93
CA ILE A 40 -6.87 9.80 -5.70
C ILE A 40 -6.76 11.32 -5.49
N GLN A 41 -6.52 11.80 -4.27
CA GLN A 41 -6.37 13.22 -3.99
C GLN A 41 -5.14 13.82 -4.69
N GLU A 42 -4.01 13.13 -4.66
CA GLU A 42 -2.75 13.62 -5.22
C GLU A 42 -2.73 13.56 -6.76
N LEU A 43 -3.25 12.48 -7.36
CA LEU A 43 -3.05 12.18 -8.78
C LEU A 43 -4.32 12.26 -9.63
N GLY A 44 -5.51 12.30 -9.00
CA GLY A 44 -6.79 12.18 -9.71
C GLY A 44 -7.06 13.23 -10.78
N LYS A 45 -6.46 14.42 -10.68
CA LYS A 45 -6.63 15.52 -11.64
C LYS A 45 -5.56 15.60 -12.73
N THR A 46 -4.39 15.01 -12.49
CA THR A 46 -3.18 15.27 -13.30
C THR A 46 -2.59 14.01 -13.93
N GLN A 47 -2.68 12.88 -13.24
CA GLN A 47 -2.04 11.62 -13.61
C GLN A 47 -2.90 10.43 -13.16
N SER A 48 -4.17 10.39 -13.59
CA SER A 48 -5.13 9.37 -13.16
C SER A 48 -4.69 7.93 -13.51
N SER A 49 -3.91 7.77 -14.58
CA SER A 49 -3.28 6.50 -14.98
C SER A 49 -2.33 5.94 -13.91
N CYS A 50 -1.76 6.80 -13.05
CA CYS A 50 -0.77 6.46 -12.04
C CYS A 50 -1.36 6.19 -10.65
N ILE A 51 -2.66 6.37 -10.45
CA ILE A 51 -3.34 6.10 -9.16
C ILE A 51 -3.09 4.66 -8.72
N LEU A 52 -3.24 3.69 -9.62
CA LEU A 52 -3.03 2.27 -9.30
C LEU A 52 -1.58 1.97 -8.88
N HIS A 53 -0.60 2.62 -9.51
CA HIS A 53 0.80 2.45 -9.11
C HIS A 53 1.06 3.05 -7.73
N CYS A 54 0.49 4.22 -7.44
CA CYS A 54 0.58 4.85 -6.12
C CYS A 54 0.02 3.92 -5.04
N GLU A 55 -1.16 3.35 -5.25
CA GLU A 55 -1.75 2.36 -4.34
C GLU A 55 -0.88 1.11 -4.20
N TYR A 56 -0.44 0.53 -5.32
CA TYR A 56 0.37 -0.69 -5.33
C TYR A 56 1.72 -0.51 -4.66
N ASN A 57 2.29 0.70 -4.71
CA ASN A 57 3.50 1.04 -3.97
C ASN A 57 3.24 1.00 -2.46
N HIS A 58 2.15 1.61 -1.98
CA HIS A 58 1.76 1.56 -0.57
C HIS A 58 1.45 0.13 -0.09
N TYR A 59 0.84 -0.69 -0.94
CA TYR A 59 0.54 -2.09 -0.65
C TYR A 59 1.77 -3.01 -0.73
N GLY A 60 2.88 -2.54 -1.30
CA GLY A 60 4.09 -3.34 -1.55
C GLY A 60 3.96 -4.33 -2.73
N PHE A 61 3.01 -4.11 -3.64
CA PHE A 61 2.82 -4.87 -4.87
C PHE A 61 3.71 -4.35 -6.02
N THR A 62 4.28 -3.17 -5.85
CA THR A 62 5.33 -2.57 -6.69
C THR A 62 6.25 -1.75 -5.78
N ASP A 63 7.24 -1.07 -6.37
CA ASP A 63 7.99 -0.01 -5.70
C ASP A 63 7.86 1.33 -6.43
N GLU A 64 8.45 2.38 -5.84
CA GLU A 64 8.54 3.74 -6.40
C GLU A 64 9.16 3.78 -7.82
N ASN A 65 9.98 2.79 -8.16
CA ASN A 65 10.64 2.65 -9.46
C ASN A 65 9.84 1.77 -10.43
N TYR A 66 8.57 1.50 -10.13
CA TYR A 66 7.66 0.69 -10.94
C TYR A 66 8.14 -0.75 -11.13
N ARG A 67 9.03 -1.27 -10.28
CA ARG A 67 9.58 -2.62 -10.44
C ARG A 67 8.61 -3.66 -9.87
N ILE A 68 8.43 -4.76 -10.60
CA ILE A 68 7.63 -5.92 -10.16
C ILE A 68 8.60 -7.07 -9.90
N THR A 69 9.08 -7.19 -8.67
CA THR A 69 10.02 -8.24 -8.27
C THR A 69 9.26 -9.49 -7.82
N LYS A 70 9.97 -10.62 -7.67
CA LYS A 70 9.40 -11.83 -7.07
C LYS A 70 8.77 -11.55 -5.69
N LYS A 71 9.42 -10.74 -4.85
CA LYS A 71 8.91 -10.35 -3.53
C LYS A 71 7.58 -9.60 -3.62
N HIS A 72 7.45 -8.69 -4.59
CA HIS A 72 6.21 -7.96 -4.81
C HIS A 72 5.07 -8.89 -5.25
N MET A 73 5.37 -9.82 -6.17
CA MET A 73 4.41 -10.84 -6.61
C MET A 73 3.97 -11.77 -5.48
N GLU A 74 4.90 -12.17 -4.60
CA GLU A 74 4.61 -12.98 -3.42
C GLU A 74 3.72 -12.22 -2.43
N LYS A 75 4.03 -10.95 -2.16
CA LYS A 75 3.21 -10.08 -1.31
C LYS A 75 1.78 -9.95 -1.87
N PHE A 76 1.64 -9.73 -3.17
CA PHE A 76 0.32 -9.63 -3.79
C PHE A 76 -0.46 -10.95 -3.69
N ARG A 77 0.18 -12.09 -3.99
CA ARG A 77 -0.41 -13.41 -3.76
C ARG A 77 -0.87 -13.59 -2.31
N ASP A 78 -0.03 -13.24 -1.35
CA ASP A 78 -0.30 -13.49 0.06
C ASP A 78 -1.50 -12.69 0.55
N VAL A 79 -1.62 -11.41 0.15
CA VAL A 79 -2.81 -10.60 0.43
C VAL A 79 -4.07 -11.23 -0.19
N LEU A 80 -4.01 -11.63 -1.46
CA LEU A 80 -5.15 -12.27 -2.13
C LEU A 80 -5.60 -13.55 -1.42
N ILE A 81 -4.66 -14.34 -0.92
CA ILE A 81 -4.93 -15.58 -0.16
C ILE A 81 -5.50 -15.28 1.22
N GLU A 82 -4.88 -14.36 1.95
CA GLU A 82 -5.29 -13.95 3.31
C GLU A 82 -6.76 -13.51 3.33
N TYR A 83 -7.16 -12.72 2.35
CA TYR A 83 -8.53 -12.24 2.21
C TYR A 83 -9.44 -13.12 1.33
N ARG A 84 -9.01 -14.36 1.05
CA ARG A 84 -9.81 -15.42 0.38
C ARG A 84 -10.35 -15.02 -1.00
N SER A 85 -9.59 -14.26 -1.77
CA SER A 85 -9.97 -13.90 -3.14
C SER A 85 -9.99 -15.11 -4.09
N VAL A 86 -9.29 -16.19 -3.74
CA VAL A 86 -9.34 -17.50 -4.43
C VAL A 86 -9.39 -18.64 -3.40
N PRO A 87 -9.82 -19.86 -3.78
CA PRO A 87 -9.70 -21.04 -2.91
C PRO A 87 -8.24 -21.31 -2.50
N LEU A 88 -8.02 -21.74 -1.25
CA LEU A 88 -6.67 -22.04 -0.74
C LEU A 88 -5.96 -23.15 -1.53
N SER A 89 -6.72 -24.10 -2.08
CA SER A 89 -6.22 -25.16 -2.97
C SER A 89 -5.56 -24.62 -4.23
N ASP A 90 -5.93 -23.42 -4.68
CA ASP A 90 -5.40 -22.79 -5.89
C ASP A 90 -4.23 -21.84 -5.63
N LYS A 91 -3.68 -21.79 -4.40
CA LYS A 91 -2.55 -20.94 -4.02
C LYS A 91 -1.37 -21.01 -4.99
N SER A 92 -0.97 -22.22 -5.39
CA SER A 92 0.15 -22.42 -6.31
C SER A 92 -0.17 -21.90 -7.72
N LYS A 93 -1.40 -22.16 -8.20
CA LYS A 93 -1.87 -21.68 -9.51
C LYS A 93 -1.97 -20.15 -9.55
N LEU A 94 -2.47 -19.53 -8.48
CA LEU A 94 -2.53 -18.07 -8.34
C LEU A 94 -1.14 -17.46 -8.48
N PHE A 95 -0.14 -18.02 -7.79
CA PHE A 95 1.22 -17.49 -7.91
C PHE A 95 1.81 -17.67 -9.30
N GLY A 96 1.54 -18.81 -9.96
CA GLY A 96 1.93 -19.04 -11.34
C GLY A 96 1.34 -18.00 -12.29
N HIS A 97 0.04 -17.69 -12.14
CA HIS A 97 -0.67 -16.67 -12.92
C HIS A 97 -0.08 -15.26 -12.70
N ILE A 98 0.09 -14.86 -11.44
CA ILE A 98 0.71 -13.57 -11.08
C ILE A 98 2.11 -13.47 -11.66
N ARG A 99 2.92 -14.53 -11.55
CA ARG A 99 4.28 -14.56 -12.11
C ARG A 99 4.27 -14.37 -13.62
N ALA A 100 3.44 -15.11 -14.34
CA ALA A 100 3.33 -14.98 -15.80
C ALA A 100 2.90 -13.56 -16.24
N CYS A 101 2.07 -12.88 -15.44
CA CYS A 101 1.74 -11.47 -15.65
C CYS A 101 2.90 -10.53 -15.34
N GLY A 102 3.62 -10.78 -14.24
CA GLY A 102 4.79 -9.99 -13.84
C GLY A 102 5.91 -10.07 -14.87
N ASP A 103 6.19 -11.27 -15.39
CA ASP A 103 7.20 -11.49 -16.43
C ASP A 103 6.83 -10.76 -17.73
N ARG A 104 5.56 -10.82 -18.15
CA ARG A 104 5.04 -10.06 -19.30
C ARG A 104 5.17 -8.55 -19.11
N ALA A 105 4.86 -8.05 -17.91
CA ALA A 105 5.00 -6.63 -17.60
C ALA A 105 6.47 -6.20 -17.59
N ASN A 106 7.36 -6.98 -17.00
CA ASN A 106 8.79 -6.70 -16.93
C ASN A 106 9.52 -6.78 -18.28
N ALA A 107 8.98 -7.54 -19.24
CA ALA A 107 9.50 -7.55 -20.61
C ALA A 107 9.28 -6.22 -21.35
N LYS A 108 8.34 -5.39 -20.90
CA LYS A 108 8.08 -4.06 -21.48
C LYS A 108 9.20 -3.09 -21.12
N LYS A 109 9.57 -2.22 -22.06
CA LYS A 109 10.57 -1.16 -21.89
C LYS A 109 9.90 0.22 -22.00
N PRO A 110 9.10 0.64 -20.98
CA PRO A 110 8.41 1.92 -21.00
C PRO A 110 9.41 3.09 -21.00
N LYS A 111 9.09 4.16 -21.73
CA LYS A 111 10.00 5.30 -21.92
C LYS A 111 9.59 6.50 -21.08
N SER A 112 8.29 6.72 -20.91
CA SER A 112 7.74 7.82 -20.11
C SER A 112 7.21 7.34 -18.76
N THR A 113 6.91 8.28 -17.85
CA THR A 113 6.19 7.98 -16.59
C THR A 113 4.80 7.41 -16.88
N GLU A 114 4.09 7.97 -17.86
CA GLU A 114 2.78 7.48 -18.29
C GLU A 114 2.86 6.01 -18.75
N ASP A 115 3.85 5.67 -19.58
CA ASP A 115 4.07 4.29 -20.03
C ASP A 115 4.36 3.35 -18.85
N LYS A 116 5.08 3.83 -17.84
CA LYS A 116 5.37 3.05 -16.62
C LYS A 116 4.09 2.81 -15.81
N CYS A 117 3.22 3.80 -15.66
CA CYS A 117 1.93 3.65 -15.02
C CYS A 117 1.02 2.70 -15.82
N GLN A 118 0.99 2.84 -17.15
CA GLN A 118 0.23 1.94 -18.02
C GLN A 118 0.74 0.50 -17.96
N LYS A 119 2.05 0.28 -17.84
CA LYS A 119 2.62 -1.06 -17.58
C LYS A 119 2.03 -1.70 -16.32
N ILE A 120 1.84 -0.94 -15.23
CA ILE A 120 1.23 -1.45 -14.00
C ILE A 120 -0.27 -1.72 -14.18
N ASN A 121 -1.00 -0.86 -14.90
CA ASN A 121 -2.40 -1.10 -15.24
C ASN A 121 -2.57 -2.38 -16.06
N ASP A 122 -1.69 -2.63 -17.02
CA ASP A 122 -1.70 -3.85 -17.83
C ASP A 122 -1.34 -5.09 -17.00
N TYR A 123 -0.40 -4.97 -16.06
CA TYR A 123 -0.08 -6.02 -15.09
C TYR A 123 -1.30 -6.40 -14.24
N HIS A 124 -2.03 -5.40 -13.74
CA HIS A 124 -3.28 -5.61 -13.01
C HIS A 124 -4.35 -6.28 -13.86
N ARG A 125 -4.63 -5.76 -15.07
CA ARG A 125 -5.60 -6.36 -16.02
C ARG A 125 -5.26 -7.79 -16.40
N CYS A 126 -3.97 -8.11 -16.47
CA CYS A 126 -3.50 -9.45 -16.73
C CYS A 126 -3.84 -10.41 -15.58
N ILE A 127 -3.70 -9.95 -14.33
CA ILE A 127 -3.97 -10.74 -13.13
C ILE A 127 -5.48 -10.90 -12.93
N VAL A 128 -6.22 -9.80 -13.04
CA VAL A 128 -7.68 -9.76 -12.91
C VAL A 128 -8.31 -10.02 -14.28
N ASP A 129 -8.29 -11.28 -14.68
CA ASP A 129 -8.60 -11.74 -16.04
C ASP A 129 -10.07 -12.19 -16.23
N GLU A 130 -10.91 -11.99 -15.21
CA GLU A 130 -12.31 -12.45 -15.13
C GLU A 130 -12.50 -13.98 -15.27
N LYS A 131 -11.42 -14.75 -15.24
CA LYS A 131 -11.47 -16.22 -15.33
C LYS A 131 -10.95 -16.87 -14.07
N PHE A 132 -9.69 -16.61 -13.75
CA PHE A 132 -9.03 -17.13 -12.56
C PHE A 132 -9.28 -16.22 -11.35
N LEU A 133 -9.17 -14.91 -11.55
CA LEU A 133 -9.45 -13.91 -10.52
C LEU A 133 -10.39 -12.84 -11.10
N THR A 134 -11.63 -12.80 -10.60
CA THR A 134 -12.60 -11.78 -11.00
C THR A 134 -12.35 -10.46 -10.29
N PHE A 135 -12.74 -9.35 -10.92
CA PHE A 135 -12.58 -8.03 -10.33
C PHE A 135 -13.22 -7.90 -8.96
N ASN A 136 -14.43 -8.44 -8.77
CA ASN A 136 -15.11 -8.36 -7.47
C ASN A 136 -14.31 -9.06 -6.35
N ARG A 137 -13.75 -10.24 -6.62
CA ARG A 137 -12.97 -10.99 -5.62
C ARG A 137 -11.64 -10.30 -5.31
N TYR A 138 -10.99 -9.73 -6.34
CA TYR A 138 -9.82 -8.88 -6.18
C TYR A 138 -10.16 -7.65 -5.33
N TYR A 139 -11.19 -6.89 -5.71
CA TYR A 139 -11.58 -5.63 -5.07
C TYR A 139 -11.91 -5.82 -3.60
N LEU A 140 -12.70 -6.85 -3.26
CA LEU A 140 -13.03 -7.16 -1.87
C LEU A 140 -11.81 -7.49 -1.01
N ALA A 141 -10.79 -8.13 -1.60
CA ALA A 141 -9.55 -8.44 -0.89
C ALA A 141 -8.68 -7.19 -0.71
N VAL A 142 -8.45 -6.43 -1.78
CA VAL A 142 -7.59 -5.25 -1.73
C VAL A 142 -8.22 -4.12 -0.90
N ASN A 143 -9.52 -3.89 -0.99
CA ASN A 143 -10.23 -2.91 -0.16
C ASN A 143 -10.14 -3.25 1.35
N LYS A 144 -10.18 -4.53 1.71
CA LYS A 144 -9.94 -4.94 3.11
C LYS A 144 -8.49 -4.68 3.53
N TYR A 145 -7.54 -4.90 2.63
CA TYR A 145 -6.13 -4.67 2.90
C TYR A 145 -5.78 -3.18 3.00
N ASP A 146 -6.33 -2.34 2.11
CA ASP A 146 -6.19 -0.88 2.12
C ASP A 146 -6.54 -0.29 3.49
N LYS A 147 -7.65 -0.73 4.09
CA LYS A 147 -8.10 -0.30 5.43
C LYS A 147 -7.14 -0.67 6.56
N THR A 148 -6.16 -1.55 6.34
CA THR A 148 -5.13 -1.90 7.32
C THR A 148 -3.89 -1.01 7.23
N ILE A 149 -3.81 -0.17 6.19
CA ILE A 149 -2.66 0.67 5.91
C ILE A 149 -3.06 2.14 6.13
N ASN A 150 -2.15 2.86 6.79
CA ASN A 150 -2.25 4.27 7.08
C ASN A 150 -1.02 4.97 6.49
N VAL A 151 -1.23 6.01 5.68
CA VAL A 151 -0.19 6.75 4.95
C VAL A 151 -0.27 8.25 5.18
#